data_AF-A0A1H8BE16-F1
#
_entry.id   AF-A0A1H8BE16-F1
#
_cell.length_a   1.000
_cell.length_b   1.000
_cell.length_c   1.000
_cell.angle_alpha   90.00
_cell.angle_beta   90.00
_cell.angle_gamma   90.00
#
_symmetry.space_group_name_H-M   'P 1'
#
loop_
_entity.id
_entity.type
_entity.pdbx_description
1 polymer ?
#
loop_
_entity_poly.entity_id
_entity_poly.type
_entity_poly.pdbx_seq_one_letter_code
_entity_poly.pdbx_strand_id
1 'polypeptide(L)'
;MSRTIHYYLCYILHNQKKTNIDFSDFVDRVMVLNPSKKFRNLKSGQFSMVEMVEPDPNNAQTAQHRSVAFGKYRDYKPYTGTKGTDTAELIKNDVLEITSTLFIPQSRLALIEYNHFGGRPKHLLDYLNSFLPNEEGNKWEVELVPLEALRGFGDVELSQDIRHIEFKLNLVNRIIPNNLVQPGRPESLFLDIFGKSIETNSIFGANTASISFGNGRARKDVIKPGNLIPLIKGLNLDDEMFESIKVKYKSPLTGNIEDIDLKHSDIYKRVILKDDDADGWEHIVEHMRQDYFANGRYGDSAHLKYANDLIVTKLPKIIESFSKKDSDETKEKNKTFNENIEQQLLV
;
A
#
# COMPACT_ATOMS: atom_id res chain seq x y z
N MET A 1 -11.15 -3.18 19.29
CA MET A 1 -11.07 -3.07 17.82
C MET A 1 -9.83 -3.75 17.26
N SER A 2 -9.98 -4.73 16.36
CA SER A 2 -8.84 -5.41 15.73
C SER A 2 -8.06 -4.52 14.75
N ARG A 3 -6.74 -4.68 14.67
CA ARG A 3 -5.86 -3.97 13.74
C ARG A 3 -5.21 -4.92 12.74
N THR A 4 -5.15 -4.53 11.48
CA THR A 4 -4.48 -5.31 10.42
C THR A 4 -3.08 -4.74 10.17
N ILE A 5 -2.07 -5.61 10.19
CA ILE A 5 -0.66 -5.25 10.02
C ILE A 5 -0.14 -5.90 8.74
N HIS A 6 0.46 -5.11 7.87
CA HIS A 6 1.07 -5.56 6.62
C HIS A 6 2.59 -5.67 6.77
N TYR A 7 3.17 -6.74 6.22
CA TYR A 7 4.59 -7.02 6.31
C TYR A 7 5.28 -6.75 4.98
N TYR A 8 6.37 -5.99 5.05
CA TYR A 8 7.22 -5.67 3.91
C TYR A 8 8.67 -5.88 4.28
N LEU A 9 9.50 -6.28 3.32
CA LEU A 9 10.92 -6.02 3.37
C LEU A 9 11.16 -4.57 2.95
N CYS A 10 12.10 -3.88 3.59
CA CYS A 10 12.40 -2.48 3.38
C CYS A 10 13.87 -2.29 2.98
N TYR A 11 14.09 -1.64 1.85
CA TYR A 11 15.41 -1.36 1.31
C TYR A 11 15.55 0.11 0.94
N ILE A 12 16.77 0.62 1.05
CA ILE A 12 17.19 1.81 0.32
C ILE A 12 17.86 1.34 -0.95
N LEU A 13 17.42 1.86 -2.09
CA LEU A 13 18.00 1.63 -3.40
C LEU A 13 18.87 2.82 -3.79
N HIS A 14 19.91 2.53 -4.58
CA HIS A 14 20.68 3.52 -5.30
C HIS A 14 20.74 3.09 -6.76
N ASN A 15 20.22 3.94 -7.66
CA ASN A 15 20.05 3.66 -9.08
C ASN A 15 19.37 2.29 -9.32
N GLN A 16 18.23 2.07 -8.65
CA GLN A 16 17.41 0.84 -8.69
C GLN A 16 18.07 -0.43 -8.12
N LYS A 17 19.27 -0.33 -7.53
CA LYS A 17 19.94 -1.46 -6.88
C LYS A 17 19.80 -1.39 -5.36
N LYS A 18 19.42 -2.52 -4.74
CA LYS A 18 19.29 -2.65 -3.28
C LYS A 18 20.64 -2.40 -2.61
N THR A 19 20.66 -1.60 -1.56
CA THR A 19 21.88 -1.29 -0.81
C THR A 19 21.95 -2.09 0.48
N ASN A 20 23.15 -2.21 1.04
CA ASN A 20 23.36 -2.79 2.36
C ASN A 20 22.99 -1.85 3.51
N ILE A 21 22.57 -0.61 3.24
CA ILE A 21 22.27 0.40 4.26
C ILE A 21 21.21 -0.13 5.24
N ASP A 22 21.45 0.13 6.52
CA ASP A 22 20.49 -0.13 7.58
C ASP A 22 19.35 0.91 7.51
N PHE A 23 18.11 0.44 7.46
CA PHE A 23 16.97 1.33 7.36
C PHE A 23 16.78 2.19 8.63
N SER A 24 17.22 1.70 9.80
CA SER A 24 17.18 2.48 11.05
C SER A 24 18.05 3.74 10.98
N ASP A 25 19.23 3.69 10.34
CA ASP A 25 20.09 4.87 10.14
C ASP A 25 19.33 5.99 9.41
N PHE A 26 18.49 5.61 8.44
CA PHE A 26 17.70 6.57 7.67
C PHE A 26 16.53 7.13 8.49
N VAL A 27 15.78 6.26 9.17
CA VAL A 27 14.68 6.67 10.05
C VAL A 27 15.19 7.62 11.14
N ASP A 28 16.32 7.30 11.76
CA ASP A 28 16.93 8.12 12.82
C ASP A 28 17.32 9.51 12.30
N ARG A 29 17.93 9.60 11.10
CA ARG A 29 18.26 10.89 10.47
C ARG A 29 17.04 11.74 10.16
N VAL A 30 15.93 11.13 9.76
CA VAL A 30 14.68 11.87 9.51
C VAL A 30 14.04 12.31 10.82
N MET A 31 14.04 11.44 11.84
CA MET A 31 13.35 11.69 13.10
C MET A 31 13.94 12.88 13.90
N VAL A 32 15.27 13.06 13.85
CA VAL A 32 15.96 14.18 14.52
C VAL A 32 15.75 15.55 13.86
N LEU A 33 15.11 15.60 12.68
CA LEU A 33 14.77 16.87 12.05
C LEU A 33 13.69 17.61 12.85
N ASN A 34 13.79 18.94 12.85
CA ASN A 34 12.74 19.80 13.41
C ASN A 34 11.38 19.50 12.74
N PRO A 35 10.24 19.62 13.47
CA PRO A 35 8.92 19.29 12.93
C PRO A 35 8.60 19.94 11.58
N SER A 36 8.98 21.21 11.37
CA SER A 36 8.80 21.91 10.09
C SER A 36 9.60 21.30 8.92
N LYS A 37 10.75 20.69 9.22
CA LYS A 37 11.57 19.95 8.25
C LYS A 37 11.11 18.51 8.06
N LYS A 38 10.37 17.92 9.02
CA LYS A 38 9.71 16.62 8.85
C LYS A 38 8.42 16.73 8.05
N PHE A 39 7.72 17.86 8.12
CA PHE A 39 6.51 18.08 7.35
C PHE A 39 6.79 18.08 5.83
N ARG A 40 5.95 17.36 5.07
CA ARG A 40 6.02 17.29 3.61
C ARG A 40 4.62 17.42 3.03
N ASN A 41 4.48 18.30 2.05
CA ASN A 41 3.27 18.43 1.24
C ASN A 41 3.51 17.75 -0.11
N LEU A 42 2.91 16.58 -0.29
CA LEU A 42 3.13 15.68 -1.42
C LEU A 42 1.83 15.51 -2.21
N LYS A 43 1.93 14.96 -3.42
CA LYS A 43 0.74 14.62 -4.21
C LYS A 43 -0.20 13.64 -3.50
N SER A 44 0.35 12.75 -2.66
CA SER A 44 -0.38 11.78 -1.86
C SER A 44 -0.98 12.35 -0.56
N GLY A 45 -0.72 13.64 -0.26
CA GLY A 45 -1.23 14.36 0.90
C GLY A 45 -0.13 15.05 1.73
N GLN A 46 -0.55 15.57 2.88
CA GLN A 46 0.33 16.23 3.84
C GLN A 46 0.74 15.24 4.93
N PHE A 47 2.05 15.05 5.14
CA PHE A 47 2.59 14.04 6.03
C PHE A 47 3.67 14.57 6.97
N SER A 48 3.80 13.93 8.13
CA SER A 48 4.94 14.09 9.02
C SER A 48 5.23 12.81 9.78
N MET A 49 6.51 12.48 9.99
CA MET A 49 6.93 11.54 11.03
C MET A 49 6.79 12.26 12.38
N VAL A 50 5.81 11.84 13.17
CA VAL A 50 5.35 12.58 14.35
C VAL A 50 6.27 12.25 15.51
N GLU A 51 6.35 10.97 15.83
CA GLU A 51 6.99 10.46 17.03
C GLU A 51 7.63 9.10 16.77
N MET A 52 8.62 8.78 17.58
CA MET A 52 9.31 7.51 17.57
C MET A 52 9.56 7.08 19.02
N VAL A 53 9.20 5.86 19.38
CA VAL A 53 9.52 5.32 20.71
C VAL A 53 11.03 5.18 20.78
N GLU A 54 11.63 5.73 21.83
CA GLU A 54 13.05 5.56 22.08
C GLU A 54 13.39 4.06 22.21
N PRO A 55 14.36 3.55 21.43
CA PRO A 55 14.78 2.17 21.56
C PRO A 55 15.38 1.92 22.95
N ASP A 56 14.93 0.87 23.64
CA ASP A 56 15.52 0.49 24.94
C ASP A 56 16.88 -0.20 24.71
N PRO A 57 18.01 0.44 25.08
CA PRO A 57 19.34 -0.12 24.87
C PRO A 57 19.61 -1.35 25.75
N ASN A 58 18.82 -1.56 26.82
CA ASN A 58 18.98 -2.70 27.73
C ASN A 58 18.27 -3.95 27.23
N ASN A 59 17.38 -3.82 26.25
CA ASN A 59 16.70 -4.94 25.63
C ASN A 59 17.38 -5.30 24.30
N ALA A 60 18.32 -6.25 24.35
CA ALA A 60 19.06 -6.71 23.18
C ALA A 60 18.18 -7.18 22.00
N GLN A 61 16.94 -7.63 22.27
CA GLN A 61 16.02 -8.04 21.22
C GLN A 61 15.37 -6.87 20.48
N THR A 62 15.24 -5.70 21.12
CA THR A 62 14.47 -4.57 20.59
C THR A 62 15.27 -3.29 20.47
N ALA A 63 16.52 -3.26 20.92
CA ALA A 63 17.40 -2.08 20.93
C ALA A 63 17.60 -1.43 19.54
N GLN A 64 17.44 -2.21 18.47
CA GLN A 64 17.54 -1.69 17.09
C GLN A 64 16.18 -1.47 16.44
N HIS A 65 15.08 -1.88 17.06
CA HIS A 65 13.76 -1.66 16.48
C HIS A 65 13.42 -0.16 16.50
N ARG A 66 12.72 0.31 15.48
CA ARG A 66 12.18 1.67 15.43
C ARG A 66 10.67 1.61 15.33
N SER A 67 9.99 2.03 16.39
CA SER A 67 8.54 2.15 16.44
C SER A 67 8.17 3.60 16.15
N VAL A 68 7.50 3.86 15.05
CA VAL A 68 7.32 5.20 14.47
C VAL A 68 5.84 5.46 14.19
N ALA A 69 5.37 6.65 14.56
CA ALA A 69 4.08 7.19 14.16
C ALA A 69 4.23 8.10 12.94
N PHE A 70 3.55 7.74 11.84
CA PHE A 70 3.40 8.62 10.68
C PHE A 70 2.02 9.27 10.73
N GLY A 71 1.98 10.60 10.70
CA GLY A 71 0.75 11.36 10.67
C GLY A 71 0.44 11.84 9.26
N LYS A 72 -0.77 11.55 8.79
CA LYS A 72 -1.37 12.15 7.58
C LYS A 72 -2.39 13.20 8.00
N TYR A 73 -2.22 14.44 7.57
CA TYR A 73 -3.18 15.49 7.83
C TYR A 73 -4.37 15.35 6.88
N ARG A 74 -5.60 15.54 7.38
CA ARG A 74 -6.80 15.56 6.54
C ARG A 74 -6.89 16.89 5.79
N ASP A 75 -7.19 16.83 4.50
CA ASP A 75 -7.48 18.02 3.69
C ASP A 75 -8.81 18.69 4.09
N TYR A 76 -9.77 17.88 4.55
CA TYR A 76 -11.07 18.34 5.04
C TYR A 76 -11.19 18.13 6.56
N LYS A 77 -11.63 19.18 7.27
CA LYS A 77 -11.83 19.14 8.72
C LYS A 77 -13.24 18.61 9.04
N PRO A 78 -13.36 17.48 9.76
CA PRO A 78 -14.65 17.00 10.22
C PRO A 78 -15.24 17.92 11.31
N TYR A 79 -16.53 17.72 11.58
CA TYR A 79 -17.22 18.37 12.70
C TYR A 79 -17.14 17.50 13.96
N THR A 80 -17.14 18.16 15.11
CA THR A 80 -17.44 17.56 16.41
C THR A 80 -18.87 17.92 16.83
N GLY A 81 -19.46 17.12 17.71
CA GLY A 81 -20.81 17.36 18.23
C GLY A 81 -21.07 16.54 19.48
N THR A 82 -22.09 16.92 20.25
CA THR A 82 -22.51 16.15 21.43
C THR A 82 -23.62 15.20 21.03
N LYS A 83 -23.47 13.90 21.34
CA LYS A 83 -24.50 12.90 21.04
C LYS A 83 -25.83 13.29 21.68
N GLY A 84 -26.92 13.26 20.91
CA GLY A 84 -28.25 13.66 21.38
C GLY A 84 -28.54 15.16 21.30
N THR A 85 -27.67 15.95 20.64
CA THR A 85 -27.87 17.38 20.39
C THR A 85 -27.72 17.68 18.89
N ASP A 86 -28.33 18.78 18.43
CA ASP A 86 -28.23 19.25 17.04
C ASP A 86 -27.06 20.23 16.83
N THR A 87 -26.01 20.11 17.65
CA THR A 87 -24.81 20.96 17.54
C THR A 87 -23.74 20.28 16.72
N ALA A 88 -23.23 20.98 15.70
CA ALA A 88 -22.07 20.56 14.91
C ALA A 88 -21.08 21.73 14.82
N GLU A 89 -19.87 21.54 15.33
CA GLU A 89 -18.80 22.54 15.30
C GLU A 89 -17.61 22.01 14.53
N LEU A 90 -17.06 22.81 13.62
CA LEU A 90 -15.88 22.40 12.86
C LEU A 90 -14.69 22.24 13.83
N ILE A 91 -13.94 21.15 13.71
CA ILE A 91 -12.69 21.00 14.48
C ILE A 91 -11.74 22.12 14.05
N LYS A 92 -11.28 22.94 15.00
CA LYS A 92 -10.46 24.12 14.73
C LYS A 92 -9.03 23.75 14.32
N ASN A 93 -8.44 22.81 15.04
CA ASN A 93 -7.08 22.33 14.77
C ASN A 93 -7.06 21.40 13.55
N ASP A 94 -5.87 21.15 13.02
CA ASP A 94 -5.72 20.16 11.96
C ASP A 94 -5.92 18.75 12.51
N VAL A 95 -6.58 17.89 11.73
CA VAL A 95 -6.84 16.51 12.12
C VAL A 95 -5.77 15.62 11.54
N LEU A 96 -5.13 14.85 12.42
CA LEU A 96 -4.02 13.98 12.09
C LEU A 96 -4.45 12.52 12.19
N GLU A 97 -4.28 11.78 11.11
CA GLU A 97 -4.51 10.34 11.05
C GLU A 97 -3.19 9.61 11.22
N ILE A 98 -3.06 8.83 12.29
CA ILE A 98 -1.82 8.13 12.61
C ILE A 98 -1.80 6.75 11.96
N THR A 99 -0.68 6.43 11.31
CA THR A 99 -0.30 5.09 10.89
C THR A 99 0.88 4.62 11.74
N SER A 100 0.66 3.57 12.51
CA SER A 100 1.68 2.94 13.35
C SER A 100 2.61 2.06 12.51
N THR A 101 3.92 2.21 12.65
CA THR A 101 4.91 1.41 11.93
C THR A 101 5.99 0.87 12.87
N LEU A 102 6.39 -0.38 12.69
CA LEU A 102 7.54 -1.00 13.36
C LEU A 102 8.58 -1.43 12.32
N PHE A 103 9.79 -0.90 12.42
CA PHE A 103 10.95 -1.34 11.65
C PHE A 103 11.82 -2.28 12.47
N ILE A 104 12.21 -3.40 11.86
CA ILE A 104 13.07 -4.45 12.43
C ILE A 104 14.30 -4.57 11.52
N PRO A 105 15.38 -3.83 11.80
CA PRO A 105 16.53 -3.71 10.90
C PRO A 105 17.23 -5.02 10.56
N GLN A 106 17.41 -5.90 11.55
CA GLN A 106 18.14 -7.15 11.39
C GLN A 106 17.50 -8.07 10.34
N SER A 107 16.18 -7.99 10.22
CA SER A 107 15.39 -8.75 9.26
C SER A 107 15.05 -7.94 8.00
N ARG A 108 15.44 -6.65 7.95
CA ARG A 108 14.98 -5.65 6.97
C ARG A 108 13.47 -5.57 6.87
N LEU A 109 12.73 -5.78 7.95
CA LEU A 109 11.27 -5.79 7.94
C LEU A 109 10.68 -4.42 8.32
N ALA A 110 9.57 -4.08 7.68
CA ALA A 110 8.66 -3.02 8.06
C ALA A 110 7.26 -3.62 8.27
N LEU A 111 6.73 -3.48 9.47
CA LEU A 111 5.36 -3.84 9.84
C LEU A 111 4.55 -2.55 9.87
N ILE A 112 3.56 -2.44 8.99
CA ILE A 112 2.80 -1.19 8.79
C ILE A 112 1.34 -1.46 9.11
N GLU A 113 0.76 -0.65 10.00
CA GLU A 113 -0.67 -0.68 10.28
C GLU A 113 -1.49 -0.27 9.04
N TYR A 114 -2.52 -1.04 8.72
CA TYR A 114 -3.58 -0.56 7.84
C TYR A 114 -4.51 0.38 8.62
N ASN A 115 -4.39 1.68 8.36
CA ASN A 115 -5.39 2.67 8.74
C ASN A 115 -6.06 3.21 7.46
N HIS A 116 -7.39 3.10 7.37
CA HIS A 116 -8.16 3.52 6.19
C HIS A 116 -7.98 5.01 5.87
N PHE A 117 -7.91 5.86 6.91
CA PHE A 117 -7.76 7.31 6.77
C PHE A 117 -6.29 7.77 6.88
N GLY A 118 -5.42 6.93 7.42
CA GLY A 118 -3.99 7.19 7.58
C GLY A 118 -3.17 7.11 6.29
N GLY A 119 -1.85 7.13 6.46
CA GLY A 119 -0.90 6.87 5.40
C GLY A 119 -0.92 5.39 4.99
N ARG A 120 -1.17 5.12 3.71
CA ARG A 120 -1.01 3.79 3.12
C ARG A 120 0.47 3.54 2.83
N PRO A 121 0.93 2.28 2.68
CA PRO A 121 2.33 1.96 2.41
C PRO A 121 2.97 2.77 1.25
N LYS A 122 2.23 2.98 0.15
CA LYS A 122 2.67 3.83 -0.97
C LYS A 122 2.85 5.31 -0.57
N HIS A 123 1.97 5.84 0.28
CA HIS A 123 2.11 7.21 0.77
C HIS A 123 3.31 7.36 1.72
N LEU A 124 3.55 6.35 2.56
CA LEU A 124 4.74 6.31 3.41
C LEU A 124 6.01 6.24 2.55
N LEU A 125 6.01 5.46 1.46
CA LEU A 125 7.09 5.46 0.47
C LEU A 125 7.33 6.83 -0.13
N ASP A 126 6.29 7.50 -0.65
CA ASP A 126 6.42 8.87 -1.19
C ASP A 126 7.02 9.83 -0.15
N TYR A 127 6.55 9.72 1.09
CA TYR A 127 7.04 10.53 2.21
C TYR A 127 8.51 10.27 2.51
N LEU A 128 8.92 9.03 2.67
CA LEU A 128 10.30 8.65 2.94
C LEU A 128 11.21 9.03 1.76
N ASN A 129 10.77 8.80 0.53
CA ASN A 129 11.49 9.19 -0.69
C ASN A 129 11.73 10.69 -0.80
N SER A 130 10.86 11.52 -0.21
CA SER A 130 11.03 12.98 -0.21
C SER A 130 12.29 13.47 0.54
N PHE A 131 12.93 12.60 1.33
CA PHE A 131 14.18 12.90 2.04
C PHE A 131 15.41 12.38 1.31
N LEU A 132 15.27 11.71 0.18
CA LEU A 132 16.37 11.10 -0.56
C LEU A 132 16.69 11.87 -1.86
N PRO A 133 17.97 11.96 -2.27
CA PRO A 133 18.35 12.56 -3.55
C PRO A 133 17.70 11.85 -4.74
N ASN A 134 17.16 12.63 -5.68
CA ASN A 134 16.53 12.11 -6.89
C ASN A 134 17.01 12.89 -8.11
N GLU A 135 18.32 12.81 -8.37
CA GLU A 135 18.97 13.43 -9.52
C GLU A 135 19.32 12.36 -10.57
N GLU A 136 19.43 12.77 -11.84
CA GLU A 136 19.79 11.86 -12.92
C GLU A 136 21.15 11.20 -12.67
N GLY A 137 21.21 9.87 -12.70
CA GLY A 137 22.42 9.09 -12.40
C GLY A 137 22.78 8.98 -10.90
N ASN A 138 22.03 9.62 -10.01
CA ASN A 138 22.20 9.57 -8.55
C ASN A 138 20.83 9.50 -7.86
N LYS A 139 20.04 8.50 -8.23
CA LYS A 139 18.69 8.30 -7.72
C LYS A 139 18.70 7.40 -6.50
N TRP A 140 18.17 7.91 -5.40
CA TRP A 140 17.97 7.17 -4.16
C TRP A 140 16.49 7.04 -3.87
N GLU A 141 16.07 5.85 -3.47
CA GLU A 141 14.66 5.57 -3.19
C GLU A 141 14.53 4.49 -2.12
N VAL A 142 13.49 4.58 -1.30
CA VAL A 142 13.01 3.51 -0.44
C VAL A 142 12.12 2.60 -1.26
N GLU A 143 12.30 1.29 -1.08
CA GLU A 143 11.46 0.25 -1.64
C GLU A 143 10.86 -0.56 -0.51
N LEU A 144 9.55 -0.79 -0.58
CA LEU A 144 8.84 -1.77 0.24
C LEU A 144 8.49 -2.96 -0.65
N VAL A 145 9.16 -4.08 -0.44
CA VAL A 145 8.86 -5.34 -1.12
C VAL A 145 7.86 -6.11 -0.26
N PRO A 146 6.65 -6.39 -0.73
CA PRO A 146 5.68 -7.17 0.03
C PRO A 146 6.27 -8.51 0.48
N LEU A 147 6.09 -8.85 1.75
CA LEU A 147 6.41 -10.18 2.21
C LEU A 147 5.29 -11.11 1.73
N GLU A 148 5.62 -12.08 0.88
CA GLU A 148 4.61 -12.99 0.33
C GLU A 148 3.87 -13.75 1.45
N ALA A 149 2.54 -13.72 1.38
CA ALA A 149 1.73 -14.57 2.24
C ALA A 149 1.97 -16.04 1.90
N LEU A 150 2.04 -16.91 2.92
CA LEU A 150 2.07 -18.38 2.73
C LEU A 150 0.95 -18.87 1.78
N ARG A 151 -0.17 -18.13 1.76
CA ARG A 151 -1.31 -18.32 0.87
C ARG A 151 -1.57 -17.00 0.16
N GLY A 152 -1.16 -16.94 -1.10
CA GLY A 152 -1.28 -15.78 -1.98
C GLY A 152 -1.61 -16.23 -3.40
N PHE A 153 -1.39 -15.37 -4.39
CA PHE A 153 -1.63 -15.75 -5.77
C PHE A 153 -0.86 -17.01 -6.22
N GLY A 154 0.33 -17.28 -5.65
CA GLY A 154 1.09 -18.50 -5.92
C GLY A 154 0.35 -19.80 -5.55
N ASP A 155 -0.42 -19.82 -4.46
CA ASP A 155 -1.22 -20.99 -4.07
C ASP A 155 -2.41 -21.21 -5.03
N VAL A 156 -2.99 -20.10 -5.53
CA VAL A 156 -4.02 -20.13 -6.57
C VAL A 156 -3.47 -20.60 -7.91
N GLU A 157 -2.28 -20.14 -8.29
CA GLU A 157 -1.61 -20.53 -9.54
C GLU A 157 -1.35 -22.04 -9.61
N LEU A 158 -0.96 -22.65 -8.48
CA LEU A 158 -0.69 -24.09 -8.42
C LEU A 158 -1.98 -24.94 -8.35
N SER A 159 -3.13 -24.32 -8.09
CA SER A 159 -4.40 -25.03 -7.97
C SER A 159 -4.93 -25.54 -9.31
N GLN A 160 -5.33 -26.82 -9.31
CA GLN A 160 -6.00 -27.45 -10.45
C GLN A 160 -7.53 -27.40 -10.34
N ASP A 161 -8.09 -26.86 -9.25
CA ASP A 161 -9.54 -26.76 -9.00
C ASP A 161 -9.91 -25.34 -8.58
N ILE A 162 -10.14 -24.48 -9.58
CA ILE A 162 -10.70 -23.14 -9.38
C ILE A 162 -12.23 -23.23 -9.57
N ARG A 163 -12.97 -22.79 -8.55
CA ARG A 163 -14.42 -22.94 -8.48
C ARG A 163 -15.19 -21.68 -8.81
N HIS A 164 -14.59 -20.54 -8.46
CA HIS A 164 -15.19 -19.23 -8.65
C HIS A 164 -14.12 -18.16 -8.73
N ILE A 165 -14.36 -17.15 -9.55
CA ILE A 165 -13.63 -15.89 -9.53
C ILE A 165 -14.61 -14.74 -9.66
N GLU A 166 -14.39 -13.67 -8.90
CA GLU A 166 -15.17 -12.45 -8.91
C GLU A 166 -14.23 -11.24 -9.02
N PHE A 167 -14.43 -10.42 -10.04
CA PHE A 167 -13.80 -9.11 -10.21
C PHE A 167 -14.80 -8.03 -9.79
N LYS A 168 -14.50 -7.33 -8.70
CA LYS A 168 -15.26 -6.15 -8.27
C LYS A 168 -14.56 -4.89 -8.74
N LEU A 169 -15.28 -4.02 -9.44
CA LEU A 169 -14.75 -2.83 -10.10
C LEU A 169 -15.29 -1.57 -9.43
N ASN A 170 -14.40 -0.61 -9.20
CA ASN A 170 -14.71 0.76 -8.85
C ASN A 170 -14.73 1.61 -10.12
N LEU A 171 -15.90 2.14 -10.46
CA LEU A 171 -16.15 2.83 -11.73
C LEU A 171 -16.38 4.33 -11.56
N VAL A 172 -16.02 4.88 -10.39
CA VAL A 172 -16.08 6.33 -10.13
C VAL A 172 -15.27 7.11 -11.17
N ASN A 173 -14.10 6.58 -11.54
CA ASN A 173 -13.28 7.09 -12.64
C ASN A 173 -13.58 6.26 -13.90
N ARG A 174 -14.50 6.73 -14.75
CA ARG A 174 -15.06 6.03 -15.92
C ARG A 174 -14.09 5.82 -17.10
N ILE A 175 -12.78 5.84 -16.84
CA ILE A 175 -11.72 5.73 -17.83
C ILE A 175 -11.09 4.35 -17.66
N ILE A 176 -10.96 3.60 -18.75
CA ILE A 176 -10.16 2.38 -18.81
C ILE A 176 -8.68 2.80 -18.76
N PRO A 177 -7.92 2.48 -17.70
CA PRO A 177 -6.49 2.80 -17.68
C PRO A 177 -5.76 2.18 -18.88
N ASN A 178 -4.94 2.98 -19.57
CA ASN A 178 -4.11 2.51 -20.70
C ASN A 178 -3.11 1.41 -20.30
N ASN A 179 -2.96 1.14 -19.01
CA ASN A 179 -2.05 0.18 -18.38
C ASN A 179 -2.78 -0.93 -17.61
N LEU A 180 -4.08 -1.16 -17.87
CA LEU A 180 -4.82 -2.27 -17.24
C LEU A 180 -4.20 -3.63 -17.51
N VAL A 181 -3.59 -3.79 -18.69
CA VAL A 181 -2.90 -5.00 -19.12
C VAL A 181 -1.40 -4.71 -19.17
N GLN A 182 -0.59 -5.62 -18.61
CA GLN A 182 0.87 -5.52 -18.69
C GLN A 182 1.34 -5.59 -20.17
N PRO A 183 2.39 -4.83 -20.55
CA PRO A 183 2.90 -4.81 -21.93
C PRO A 183 3.22 -6.23 -22.47
N GLY A 184 2.73 -6.55 -23.67
CA GLY A 184 3.04 -7.81 -24.36
C GLY A 184 2.09 -8.99 -24.09
N ARG A 185 0.87 -8.74 -23.58
CA ARG A 185 -0.16 -9.77 -23.32
C ARG A 185 -1.45 -9.51 -24.10
N PRO A 186 -2.28 -10.54 -24.38
CA PRO A 186 -3.45 -10.39 -25.25
C PRO A 186 -4.49 -9.43 -24.64
N GLU A 187 -4.55 -8.22 -25.19
CA GLU A 187 -5.43 -7.12 -24.79
C GLU A 187 -6.93 -7.41 -25.04
N SER A 188 -7.25 -8.31 -25.98
CA SER A 188 -8.59 -8.40 -26.58
C SER A 188 -9.69 -8.84 -25.60
N LEU A 189 -9.46 -9.90 -24.81
CA LEU A 189 -10.50 -10.44 -23.92
C LEU A 189 -10.79 -9.52 -22.73
N PHE A 190 -9.77 -8.79 -22.27
CA PHE A 190 -9.88 -7.83 -21.17
C PHE A 190 -10.67 -6.60 -21.57
N LEU A 191 -10.30 -5.99 -22.70
CA LEU A 191 -11.03 -4.87 -23.26
C LEU A 191 -12.49 -5.24 -23.55
N ASP A 192 -12.73 -6.45 -24.06
CA ASP A 192 -14.09 -6.90 -24.37
C ASP A 192 -14.97 -7.06 -23.12
N ILE A 193 -14.45 -7.66 -22.04
CA ILE A 193 -15.24 -7.92 -20.82
C ILE A 193 -15.39 -6.64 -19.98
N PHE A 194 -14.26 -5.98 -19.70
CA PHE A 194 -14.25 -4.84 -18.80
C PHE A 194 -14.66 -3.55 -19.50
N GLY A 195 -14.26 -3.35 -20.76
CA GLY A 195 -14.64 -2.17 -21.54
C GLY A 195 -16.15 -2.08 -21.74
N LYS A 196 -16.80 -3.16 -22.17
CA LYS A 196 -18.27 -3.20 -22.29
C LYS A 196 -18.98 -3.03 -20.96
N SER A 197 -18.40 -3.54 -19.87
CA SER A 197 -18.96 -3.37 -18.52
C SER A 197 -18.90 -1.90 -18.07
N ILE A 198 -17.80 -1.19 -18.38
CA ILE A 198 -17.64 0.24 -18.10
C ILE A 198 -18.60 1.08 -18.94
N GLU A 199 -18.67 0.81 -20.25
CA GLU A 199 -19.61 1.47 -21.17
C GLU A 199 -21.05 1.31 -20.69
N THR A 200 -21.46 0.07 -20.38
CA THR A 200 -22.80 -0.23 -19.88
C THR A 200 -23.08 0.49 -18.57
N ASN A 201 -22.11 0.51 -17.65
CA ASN A 201 -22.27 1.17 -16.35
C ASN A 201 -22.45 2.69 -16.48
N SER A 202 -21.80 3.32 -17.46
CA SER A 202 -21.96 4.75 -17.76
C SER A 202 -23.41 5.13 -18.11
N ILE A 203 -24.16 4.20 -18.71
CA ILE A 203 -25.58 4.35 -19.06
C ILE A 203 -26.47 4.21 -17.82
N PHE A 204 -26.17 3.26 -16.94
CA PHE A 204 -26.97 2.99 -15.73
C PHE A 204 -26.68 3.93 -14.55
N GLY A 205 -25.59 4.69 -14.60
CA GLY A 205 -25.20 5.61 -13.51
C GLY A 205 -24.75 4.89 -12.23
N ALA A 206 -24.32 3.63 -12.33
CA ALA A 206 -23.75 2.92 -11.21
C ALA A 206 -22.30 3.40 -10.93
N ASN A 207 -21.80 3.14 -9.73
CA ASN A 207 -20.42 3.48 -9.34
C ASN A 207 -19.54 2.24 -9.14
N THR A 208 -20.14 1.05 -9.22
CA THR A 208 -19.46 -0.24 -9.06
C THR A 208 -20.04 -1.25 -10.04
N ALA A 209 -19.25 -2.26 -10.39
CA ALA A 209 -19.69 -3.44 -11.15
C ALA A 209 -19.00 -4.69 -10.60
N SER A 210 -19.67 -5.84 -10.68
CA SER A 210 -19.07 -7.14 -10.37
C SER A 210 -19.21 -8.08 -11.56
N ILE A 211 -18.10 -8.70 -11.95
CA ILE A 211 -18.04 -9.69 -13.02
C ILE A 211 -17.56 -11.00 -12.39
N SER A 212 -18.37 -12.05 -12.48
CA SER A 212 -18.02 -13.31 -11.84
C SER A 212 -18.19 -14.51 -12.77
N PHE A 213 -17.29 -15.49 -12.60
CA PHE A 213 -17.29 -16.75 -13.31
C PHE A 213 -17.32 -17.88 -12.29
N GLY A 214 -18.17 -18.88 -12.48
CA GLY A 214 -18.28 -20.02 -11.57
C GLY A 214 -18.83 -21.24 -12.26
N ASN A 215 -18.48 -22.43 -11.74
CA ASN A 215 -18.86 -23.71 -12.36
C ASN A 215 -20.37 -24.03 -12.28
N GLY A 216 -21.15 -23.21 -11.59
CA GLY A 216 -22.59 -23.40 -11.39
C GLY A 216 -22.94 -24.77 -10.77
N ARG A 217 -24.24 -25.11 -10.76
CA ARG A 217 -24.71 -26.42 -10.26
C ARG A 217 -24.54 -27.53 -11.31
N ALA A 218 -24.62 -27.20 -12.59
CA ALA A 218 -24.63 -28.17 -13.68
C ALA A 218 -23.25 -28.73 -14.03
N ARG A 219 -22.15 -28.05 -13.66
CA ARG A 219 -20.74 -28.47 -13.81
C ARG A 219 -20.37 -29.08 -15.17
N LYS A 220 -21.07 -28.70 -16.25
CA LYS A 220 -20.82 -29.23 -17.61
C LYS A 220 -19.45 -28.81 -18.13
N ASP A 221 -19.12 -27.54 -17.90
CA ASP A 221 -17.82 -26.96 -18.17
C ASP A 221 -17.23 -26.42 -16.87
N VAL A 222 -16.05 -26.90 -16.50
CA VAL A 222 -15.30 -26.45 -15.33
C VAL A 222 -14.33 -25.36 -15.78
N ILE A 223 -14.18 -24.31 -14.98
CA ILE A 223 -13.15 -23.28 -15.15
C ILE A 223 -11.80 -23.98 -15.33
N LYS A 224 -11.14 -23.73 -16.47
CA LYS A 224 -9.81 -24.25 -16.75
C LYS A 224 -8.76 -23.30 -16.17
N PRO A 225 -8.01 -23.69 -15.12
CA PRO A 225 -7.02 -22.81 -14.50
C PRO A 225 -5.99 -22.27 -15.51
N GLY A 226 -5.60 -23.09 -16.50
CA GLY A 226 -4.66 -22.72 -17.56
C GLY A 226 -5.08 -21.51 -18.42
N ASN A 227 -6.37 -21.15 -18.47
CA ASN A 227 -6.84 -19.95 -19.17
C ASN A 227 -7.04 -18.78 -18.21
N LEU A 228 -7.37 -19.05 -16.95
CA LEU A 228 -7.68 -18.03 -15.95
C LEU A 228 -6.42 -17.45 -15.31
N ILE A 229 -5.41 -18.26 -15.01
CA ILE A 229 -4.18 -17.78 -14.38
C ILE A 229 -3.43 -16.78 -15.27
N PRO A 230 -3.23 -17.02 -16.59
CA PRO A 230 -2.62 -16.02 -17.47
C PRO A 230 -3.41 -14.71 -17.57
N LEU A 231 -4.74 -14.79 -17.49
CA LEU A 231 -5.64 -13.64 -17.40
C LEU A 231 -5.26 -12.85 -16.14
N ILE A 232 -5.41 -13.41 -14.95
CA ILE A 232 -5.13 -12.73 -13.70
C ILE A 232 -3.72 -12.14 -13.65
N LYS A 233 -2.69 -12.90 -14.09
CA LYS A 233 -1.31 -12.41 -14.15
C LYS A 233 -1.14 -11.19 -15.05
N GLY A 234 -2.02 -11.01 -16.03
CA GLY A 234 -1.95 -9.91 -17.00
C GLY A 234 -2.51 -8.60 -16.48
N LEU A 235 -3.25 -8.65 -15.36
CA LEU A 235 -3.86 -7.49 -14.74
C LEU A 235 -2.87 -6.70 -13.89
N ASN A 236 -3.02 -5.38 -13.90
CA ASN A 236 -2.47 -4.52 -12.86
C ASN A 236 -3.40 -4.52 -11.64
N LEU A 237 -3.21 -5.47 -10.70
CA LEU A 237 -4.09 -5.65 -9.53
C LEU A 237 -4.11 -4.41 -8.59
N ASP A 238 -3.04 -3.61 -8.61
CA ASP A 238 -2.91 -2.38 -7.81
C ASP A 238 -3.74 -1.20 -8.36
N ASP A 239 -4.29 -1.34 -9.58
CA ASP A 239 -5.07 -0.28 -10.21
C ASP A 239 -6.34 0.06 -9.42
N GLU A 240 -6.66 1.34 -9.31
CA GLU A 240 -7.83 1.84 -8.57
C GLU A 240 -9.16 1.33 -9.13
N MET A 241 -9.18 0.93 -10.41
CA MET A 241 -10.34 0.31 -11.04
C MET A 241 -10.77 -1.00 -10.35
N PHE A 242 -9.84 -1.79 -9.80
CA PHE A 242 -10.22 -3.01 -9.10
C PHE A 242 -10.49 -2.71 -7.62
N GLU A 243 -11.66 -3.02 -7.11
CA GLU A 243 -11.94 -2.96 -5.68
C GLU A 243 -11.46 -4.24 -4.97
N SER A 244 -11.71 -5.39 -5.58
CA SER A 244 -11.27 -6.72 -5.11
C SER A 244 -11.28 -7.73 -6.25
N ILE A 245 -10.45 -8.78 -6.16
CA ILE A 245 -10.47 -9.93 -7.09
C ILE A 245 -10.51 -11.21 -6.28
N LYS A 246 -11.71 -11.74 -6.02
CA LYS A 246 -11.88 -12.90 -5.15
C LYS A 246 -11.81 -14.19 -5.93
N VAL A 247 -11.07 -15.17 -5.42
CA VAL A 247 -10.95 -16.51 -6.01
C VAL A 247 -11.29 -17.56 -4.98
N LYS A 248 -12.20 -18.46 -5.35
CA LYS A 248 -12.51 -19.69 -4.62
C LYS A 248 -11.81 -20.86 -5.28
N TYR A 249 -10.94 -21.55 -4.57
CA TYR A 249 -10.11 -22.62 -5.14
C TYR A 249 -9.85 -23.72 -4.12
N LYS A 250 -9.40 -24.88 -4.57
CA LYS A 250 -8.85 -25.91 -3.69
C LYS A 250 -7.36 -25.67 -3.52
N SER A 251 -6.92 -25.31 -2.31
CA SER A 251 -5.51 -25.07 -2.03
C SER A 251 -4.72 -26.39 -2.18
N PRO A 252 -3.68 -26.44 -3.02
CA PRO A 252 -2.77 -27.59 -3.04
C PRO A 252 -1.98 -27.74 -1.74
N LEU A 253 -1.77 -26.66 -0.98
CA LEU A 253 -1.05 -26.69 0.30
C LEU A 253 -1.87 -27.31 1.42
N THR A 254 -3.16 -26.98 1.52
CA THR A 254 -4.02 -27.42 2.63
C THR A 254 -5.00 -28.53 2.25
N GLY A 255 -5.24 -28.73 0.95
CA GLY A 255 -6.27 -29.64 0.42
C GLY A 255 -7.71 -29.14 0.57
N ASN A 256 -7.92 -28.00 1.24
CA ASN A 256 -9.23 -27.43 1.54
C ASN A 256 -9.70 -26.45 0.46
N ILE A 257 -11.01 -26.16 0.46
CA ILE A 257 -11.56 -25.09 -0.36
C ILE A 257 -11.35 -23.78 0.38
N GLU A 258 -10.65 -22.85 -0.25
CA GLU A 258 -10.31 -21.55 0.31
C GLU A 258 -10.87 -20.43 -0.58
N ASP A 259 -11.12 -19.27 0.04
CA ASP A 259 -11.52 -18.03 -0.61
C ASP A 259 -10.42 -16.99 -0.34
N ILE A 260 -9.86 -16.39 -1.39
CA ILE A 260 -8.78 -15.40 -1.29
C ILE A 260 -9.08 -14.17 -2.15
N ASP A 261 -8.67 -12.99 -1.71
CA ASP A 261 -8.79 -11.76 -2.49
C ASP A 261 -7.43 -11.36 -3.05
N LEU A 262 -7.21 -11.58 -4.34
CA LEU A 262 -5.94 -11.44 -5.04
C LEU A 262 -5.39 -10.01 -5.03
N LYS A 263 -6.27 -9.00 -5.06
CA LYS A 263 -5.82 -7.61 -4.90
C LYS A 263 -5.19 -7.36 -3.53
N HIS A 264 -5.54 -8.20 -2.55
CA HIS A 264 -5.18 -8.03 -1.14
C HIS A 264 -4.39 -9.23 -0.58
N SER A 265 -3.98 -10.20 -1.43
CA SER A 265 -3.45 -11.51 -0.99
C SER A 265 -1.94 -11.63 -0.98
N ASP A 266 -1.24 -10.83 -1.78
CA ASP A 266 0.19 -11.07 -2.02
C ASP A 266 1.07 -10.52 -0.90
N ILE A 267 0.45 -9.83 0.07
CA ILE A 267 1.11 -9.28 1.24
C ILE A 267 0.70 -10.11 2.44
N TYR A 268 1.68 -10.58 3.20
CA TYR A 268 1.46 -11.23 4.48
C TYR A 268 0.86 -10.23 5.46
N LYS A 269 -0.26 -10.64 6.08
CA LYS A 269 -1.02 -9.82 7.03
C LYS A 269 -1.19 -10.53 8.35
N ARG A 270 -1.17 -9.76 9.43
CA ARG A 270 -1.56 -10.20 10.77
C ARG A 270 -2.71 -9.35 11.28
N VAL A 271 -3.60 -9.97 12.04
CA VAL A 271 -4.65 -9.25 12.77
C VAL A 271 -4.33 -9.35 14.24
N ILE A 272 -4.04 -8.20 14.86
CA ILE A 272 -3.72 -8.06 16.28
C ILE A 272 -4.87 -7.34 17.01
N LEU A 273 -4.79 -7.24 18.35
CA LEU A 273 -5.73 -6.47 19.17
C LEU A 273 -7.21 -6.89 19.00
N LYS A 274 -7.45 -8.19 18.81
CA LYS A 274 -8.81 -8.73 18.81
C LYS A 274 -9.38 -8.50 20.22
N ASP A 275 -10.50 -7.79 20.29
CA ASP A 275 -11.21 -7.45 21.53
C ASP A 275 -10.48 -6.47 22.48
N ASP A 276 -9.53 -5.67 21.97
CA ASP A 276 -8.85 -4.61 22.73
C ASP A 276 -9.29 -3.22 22.25
N ASP A 277 -9.70 -2.34 23.16
CA ASP A 277 -10.22 -1.00 22.84
C ASP A 277 -9.18 0.12 22.90
N ALA A 278 -7.93 -0.18 23.29
CA ALA A 278 -6.84 0.80 23.23
C ALA A 278 -6.40 1.05 21.78
N ASP A 279 -6.29 2.33 21.41
CA ASP A 279 -6.01 2.79 20.04
C ASP A 279 -4.76 3.68 19.92
N GLY A 280 -4.05 3.92 21.02
CA GLY A 280 -2.77 4.62 21.04
C GLY A 280 -1.74 3.93 20.13
N TRP A 281 -1.01 4.71 19.33
CA TRP A 281 -0.08 4.16 18.35
C TRP A 281 1.05 3.35 19.01
N GLU A 282 1.47 3.75 20.21
CA GLU A 282 2.47 3.06 21.05
C GLU A 282 1.97 1.66 21.45
N HIS A 283 0.68 1.56 21.78
CA HIS A 283 0.04 0.30 22.13
C HIS A 283 -0.04 -0.64 20.92
N ILE A 284 -0.34 -0.08 19.75
CA ILE A 284 -0.40 -0.82 18.49
C ILE A 284 0.99 -1.37 18.11
N VAL A 285 2.04 -0.54 18.13
CA VAL A 285 3.41 -0.99 17.79
C VAL A 285 3.97 -1.99 18.81
N GLU A 286 3.61 -1.87 20.09
CA GLU A 286 3.98 -2.87 21.09
C GLU A 286 3.31 -4.22 20.80
N HIS A 287 2.03 -4.23 20.42
CA HIS A 287 1.37 -5.47 20.01
C HIS A 287 1.89 -6.03 18.68
N MET A 288 2.29 -5.19 17.72
CA MET A 288 3.01 -5.67 16.52
C MET A 288 4.28 -6.43 16.91
N ARG A 289 5.04 -5.88 17.86
CA ARG A 289 6.30 -6.45 18.35
C ARG A 289 6.07 -7.77 19.09
N GLN A 290 5.12 -7.80 20.02
CA GLN A 290 4.75 -9.01 20.74
C GLN A 290 4.26 -10.11 19.79
N ASP A 291 3.39 -9.76 18.83
CA ASP A 291 2.89 -10.69 17.82
C ASP A 291 4.04 -11.26 16.97
N TYR A 292 4.98 -10.42 16.52
CA TYR A 292 6.15 -10.85 15.75
C TYR A 292 6.99 -11.89 16.52
N PHE A 293 7.29 -11.64 17.79
CA PHE A 293 8.08 -12.57 18.60
C PHE A 293 7.30 -13.85 18.97
N ALA A 294 6.02 -13.73 19.32
CA ALA A 294 5.19 -14.85 19.71
C ALA A 294 4.89 -15.82 18.54
N ASN A 295 4.85 -15.32 17.31
CA ASN A 295 4.49 -16.10 16.13
C ASN A 295 5.70 -16.51 15.28
N GLY A 296 6.83 -16.78 15.94
CA GLY A 296 7.99 -17.37 15.27
C GLY A 296 8.74 -16.45 14.32
N ARG A 297 8.57 -15.12 14.46
CA ARG A 297 9.34 -14.10 13.71
C ARG A 297 9.18 -14.25 12.19
N TYR A 298 7.94 -14.38 11.72
CA TYR A 298 7.68 -14.57 10.29
C TYR A 298 8.31 -13.46 9.44
N GLY A 299 9.02 -13.85 8.38
CA GLY A 299 9.77 -12.95 7.51
C GLY A 299 11.22 -12.66 7.94
N ASP A 300 11.67 -13.15 9.11
CA ASP A 300 13.00 -12.85 9.65
C ASP A 300 14.13 -13.15 8.66
N SER A 301 14.05 -14.30 7.98
CA SER A 301 15.03 -14.73 6.97
C SER A 301 14.67 -14.35 5.53
N ALA A 302 13.53 -13.69 5.29
CA ALA A 302 13.06 -13.43 3.93
C ALA A 302 13.96 -12.46 3.16
N HIS A 303 14.72 -11.62 3.86
CA HIS A 303 15.72 -10.73 3.25
C HIS A 303 16.92 -11.49 2.65
N LEU A 304 17.20 -12.72 3.09
CA LEU A 304 18.36 -13.50 2.63
C LEU A 304 18.32 -13.78 1.12
N LYS A 305 17.12 -13.83 0.51
CA LYS A 305 16.98 -14.00 -0.95
C LYS A 305 17.60 -12.86 -1.76
N TYR A 306 17.82 -11.69 -1.14
CA TYR A 306 18.45 -10.53 -1.76
C TYR A 306 19.89 -10.31 -1.29
N ALA A 307 20.45 -11.18 -0.42
CA ALA A 307 21.74 -10.93 0.21
C ALA A 307 22.88 -10.74 -0.80
N ASN A 308 22.84 -11.44 -1.94
CA ASN A 308 23.82 -11.34 -3.01
C ASN A 308 23.59 -10.15 -3.96
N ASP A 309 22.41 -9.53 -3.91
CA ASP A 309 22.04 -8.39 -4.76
C ASP A 309 22.36 -7.04 -4.11
N LEU A 310 22.82 -7.05 -2.85
CA LEU A 310 23.10 -5.83 -2.10
C LEU A 310 24.41 -5.20 -2.55
N ILE A 311 24.34 -3.94 -2.97
CA ILE A 311 25.54 -3.13 -3.18
C ILE A 311 25.97 -2.47 -1.87
N VAL A 312 27.28 -2.48 -1.62
CA VAL A 312 27.87 -1.83 -0.45
C VAL A 312 28.00 -0.34 -0.70
N THR A 313 27.31 0.48 0.10
CA THR A 313 27.38 1.94 0.00
C THR A 313 27.03 2.59 1.35
N LYS A 314 27.06 3.92 1.41
CA LYS A 314 26.71 4.72 2.59
C LYS A 314 25.44 5.52 2.32
N LEU A 315 24.64 5.72 3.37
CA LEU A 315 23.44 6.55 3.29
C LEU A 315 23.80 7.98 2.86
N PRO A 316 23.19 8.51 1.77
CA PRO A 316 23.45 9.86 1.30
C PRO A 316 23.01 10.88 2.35
N LYS A 317 23.41 12.14 2.13
CA LYS A 317 22.84 13.25 2.90
C LYS A 317 21.35 13.34 2.58
N ILE A 318 20.52 13.43 3.62
CA ILE A 318 19.08 13.58 3.43
C ILE A 318 18.72 15.01 3.01
N ILE A 319 17.63 15.16 2.27
CA ILE A 319 17.07 16.44 1.86
C ILE A 319 16.23 16.99 3.01
N GLU A 320 16.72 18.07 3.63
CA GLU A 320 16.04 18.72 4.75
C GLU A 320 14.96 19.72 4.31
N SER A 321 15.13 20.32 3.13
CA SER A 321 14.24 21.35 2.59
C SER A 321 13.66 20.93 1.25
N PHE A 322 12.34 20.84 1.17
CA PHE A 322 11.63 20.70 -0.10
C PHE A 322 11.56 22.08 -0.76
N SER A 323 12.26 22.27 -1.88
CA SER A 323 12.19 23.50 -2.66
C SER A 323 10.85 23.55 -3.41
N LYS A 324 10.11 24.66 -3.30
CA LYS A 324 8.82 24.91 -3.98
C LYS A 324 8.85 24.77 -5.51
N LYS A 325 10.03 24.74 -6.15
CA LYS A 325 10.16 24.76 -7.62
C LYS A 325 9.40 23.64 -8.32
N ASP A 326 9.32 22.43 -7.76
CA ASP A 326 8.62 21.30 -8.41
C ASP A 326 7.09 21.39 -8.26
N SER A 327 6.61 22.14 -7.27
CA SER A 327 5.17 22.36 -7.05
C SER A 327 4.60 23.48 -7.93
N ASP A 328 5.44 24.48 -8.27
CA ASP A 328 5.03 25.62 -9.09
C ASP A 328 4.95 25.23 -10.58
N GLU A 329 5.87 24.42 -11.12
CA GLU A 329 5.76 23.88 -12.48
C GLU A 329 4.50 23.01 -12.68
N THR A 330 4.08 22.31 -11.63
CA THR A 330 2.86 21.47 -11.68
C THR A 330 1.59 22.33 -11.62
N LYS A 331 1.60 23.43 -10.86
CA LYS A 331 0.49 24.40 -10.83
C LYS A 331 0.38 25.18 -12.13
N GLU A 332 1.50 25.56 -12.73
CA GLU A 332 1.54 26.33 -13.96
C GLU A 332 1.05 25.49 -15.15
N LYS A 333 1.45 24.20 -15.22
CA LYS A 333 0.94 23.23 -16.20
C LYS A 333 -0.56 22.93 -16.04
N ASN A 334 -1.06 22.81 -14.81
CA ASN A 334 -2.49 22.58 -14.56
C ASN A 334 -3.34 23.82 -14.86
N LYS A 335 -2.78 25.03 -14.69
CA LYS A 335 -3.44 26.27 -15.09
C LYS A 335 -3.56 26.40 -16.61
N THR A 336 -2.48 26.11 -17.34
CA THR A 336 -2.50 26.13 -18.82
C THR A 336 -3.41 25.04 -19.40
N PHE A 337 -3.52 23.89 -18.75
CA PHE A 337 -4.43 22.81 -19.17
C PHE A 337 -5.91 23.21 -19.00
N ASN A 338 -6.27 23.82 -17.87
CA ASN A 338 -7.65 24.27 -17.63
C ASN A 338 -8.05 25.46 -18.51
N GLU A 339 -7.14 26.40 -18.78
CA GLU A 339 -7.40 27.51 -19.71
C GLU A 339 -7.61 27.03 -21.16
N ASN A 340 -6.92 25.96 -21.58
CA ASN A 340 -7.15 25.34 -22.90
C ASN A 340 -8.47 24.57 -22.99
N ILE A 341 -8.96 23.99 -21.89
CA ILE A 341 -10.28 23.31 -21.86
C ILE A 341 -11.41 24.34 -21.91
N GLU A 342 -11.31 25.46 -21.20
CA GLU A 342 -12.32 26.53 -21.26
C GLU A 342 -12.39 27.18 -22.65
N GLN A 343 -11.27 27.29 -23.37
CA GLN A 343 -11.26 27.79 -24.75
C GLN A 343 -11.83 26.79 -25.78
N GLN A 344 -11.78 25.48 -25.51
CA GLN A 344 -12.35 24.46 -26.40
C GLN A 344 -13.86 24.22 -26.18
N LEU A 345 -14.42 24.65 -25.05
CA LEU A 345 -15.85 24.54 -24.73
C LEU A 345 -16.68 25.76 -25.16
N LEU A 346 -16.05 26.78 -25.76
CA LEU A 346 -16.67 28.03 -26.21
C LEU A 346 -16.79 28.17 -27.74
N VAL A 347 -16.73 27.07 -28.49
CA VAL A 347 -16.94 27.04 -29.96
C VAL A 347 -18.18 26.24 -30.33
#